data_AF-A0A3N5SYS2-F1
#
_entry.id   AF-A0A3N5SYS2-F1
#
_cell.length_a   1.000
_cell.length_b   1.000
_cell.length_c   1.000
_cell.angle_alpha   90.00
_cell.angle_beta   90.00
_cell.angle_gamma   90.00
#
_symmetry.space_group_name_H-M   'P 1'
#
loop_
_entity.id
_entity.type
_entity.pdbx_description
1 polymer ?
#
loop_
_entity_poly.entity_id
_entity_poly.type
_entity_poly.pdbx_seq_one_letter_code
_entity_poly.pdbx_strand_id
1 'polypeptide(L)'
;VFHDDIDRGLAEYADRSFDTVILNQTLQQVRKLEEGLQEALRVGRDVIVGFPNFAHYLSRIEIFFRGKAPVTPSLPYEWHDTPNLHFLSISDFVDYCRRRKIKIKKSAFLGKEREIRFLPNLFAHTGIFLISNGRD
;
A
#
# COMPACT_ATOMS: atom_id res chain seq x y z
N VAL A 1 -11.32 11.27 -18.29
CA VAL A 1 -10.12 11.02 -17.44
C VAL A 1 -9.55 12.38 -17.09
N PHE A 2 -9.44 12.70 -15.80
CA PHE A 2 -8.85 13.94 -15.31
C PHE A 2 -7.49 13.58 -14.71
N HIS A 3 -6.46 14.36 -15.00
CA HIS A 3 -5.10 14.13 -14.51
C HIS A 3 -4.75 15.22 -13.51
N ASP A 4 -4.59 14.83 -12.25
CA ASP A 4 -4.17 15.72 -11.18
C ASP A 4 -3.26 14.98 -10.19
N ASP A 5 -2.47 15.73 -9.43
CA ASP A 5 -1.59 15.20 -8.40
C ASP A 5 -2.39 14.85 -7.16
N ILE A 6 -2.24 13.63 -6.62
CA ILE A 6 -2.95 13.22 -5.41
C ILE A 6 -2.58 14.10 -4.20
N ASP A 7 -1.39 14.72 -4.22
CA ASP A 7 -0.93 15.61 -3.17
C ASP A 7 -1.71 16.95 -3.15
N ARG A 8 -2.47 17.30 -4.20
CA ARG A 8 -3.23 18.56 -4.30
C ARG A 8 -4.67 18.42 -4.80
N GLY A 9 -4.92 17.56 -5.77
CA GLY A 9 -6.20 17.46 -6.49
C GLY A 9 -7.35 16.91 -5.67
N LEU A 10 -7.10 16.20 -4.58
CA LEU A 10 -8.19 15.69 -3.72
C LEU A 10 -8.85 16.79 -2.87
N ALA A 11 -8.16 17.91 -2.63
CA ALA A 11 -8.68 19.01 -1.82
C ALA A 11 -9.88 19.73 -2.46
N GLU A 12 -10.02 19.65 -3.79
CA GLU A 12 -11.12 20.29 -4.53
C GLU A 12 -12.45 19.53 -4.42
N TYR A 13 -12.42 18.28 -3.96
CA TYR A 13 -13.59 17.43 -3.81
C TYR A 13 -14.16 17.49 -2.39
N ALA A 14 -15.48 17.55 -2.28
CA ALA A 14 -16.19 17.47 -1.01
C ALA A 14 -16.04 16.08 -0.36
N ASP A 15 -16.30 16.00 0.94
CA ASP A 15 -16.32 14.74 1.67
C ASP A 15 -17.33 13.77 1.03
N ARG A 16 -16.95 12.49 0.92
CA ARG A 16 -17.79 11.41 0.35
C ARG A 16 -18.30 11.68 -1.08
N SER A 17 -17.53 12.42 -1.87
CA SER A 17 -17.82 12.65 -3.29
C SER A 17 -17.80 11.37 -4.14
N PHE A 18 -17.15 10.29 -3.66
CA PHE A 18 -16.98 9.05 -4.41
C PHE A 18 -17.38 7.81 -3.59
N ASP A 19 -18.03 6.85 -4.24
CA ASP A 19 -18.35 5.56 -3.61
C ASP A 19 -17.10 4.70 -3.35
N THR A 20 -16.14 4.72 -4.27
CA THR A 20 -14.90 3.94 -4.15
C THR A 20 -13.73 4.68 -4.78
N VAL A 21 -12.63 4.79 -4.03
CA VAL A 21 -11.34 5.33 -4.50
C VAL A 21 -10.34 4.18 -4.62
N ILE A 22 -9.55 4.14 -5.69
CA ILE A 22 -8.54 3.08 -5.90
C ILE A 22 -7.15 3.71 -5.91
N LEU A 23 -6.33 3.30 -4.94
CA LEU A 23 -4.91 3.64 -4.82
C LEU A 23 -4.09 2.41 -5.22
N ASN A 24 -3.77 2.30 -6.51
CA ASN A 24 -3.02 1.17 -7.05
C ASN A 24 -1.54 1.51 -7.22
N GLN A 25 -0.66 0.92 -6.39
CA GLN A 25 0.79 1.07 -6.44
C GLN A 25 1.32 2.51 -6.33
N THR A 26 0.47 3.47 -5.95
CA THR A 26 0.86 4.87 -5.80
C THR A 26 1.41 5.17 -4.41
N LEU A 27 0.96 4.46 -3.37
CA LEU A 27 1.31 4.77 -1.97
C LEU A 27 2.82 4.78 -1.70
N GLN A 28 3.62 4.00 -2.42
CA GLN A 28 5.06 3.95 -2.23
C GLN A 28 5.79 5.17 -2.81
N GLN A 29 5.14 5.88 -3.73
CA GLN A 29 5.67 7.04 -4.44
C GLN A 29 5.12 8.36 -3.86
N VAL A 30 3.99 8.30 -3.13
CA VAL A 30 3.40 9.47 -2.46
C VAL A 30 4.35 9.97 -1.38
N ARG A 31 4.78 11.24 -1.51
CA ARG A 31 5.71 11.87 -0.56
C ARG A 31 5.13 11.99 0.84
N LYS A 32 3.82 12.23 0.90
CA LYS A 32 3.07 12.37 2.15
C LYS A 32 1.99 11.31 2.23
N LEU A 33 2.41 10.06 2.34
CA LEU A 33 1.55 8.88 2.40
C LEU A 33 0.32 9.08 3.30
N GLU A 34 0.56 9.67 4.47
CA GLU A 34 -0.48 9.94 5.45
C GLU A 34 -1.54 10.93 4.96
N GLU A 35 -1.13 12.08 4.41
CA GLU A 35 -2.04 13.11 3.89
C GLU A 35 -2.85 12.55 2.72
N GLY A 36 -2.19 11.90 1.75
CA GLY A 36 -2.86 11.33 0.58
C GLY A 36 -3.87 10.23 0.93
N LEU A 37 -3.54 9.36 1.90
CA LEU A 37 -4.46 8.31 2.34
C LEU A 37 -5.63 8.86 3.16
N GLN A 38 -5.41 9.90 3.96
CA GLN A 38 -6.49 10.59 4.68
C GLN A 38 -7.45 11.28 3.72
N GLU A 39 -6.93 11.98 2.71
CA GLU A 39 -7.76 12.62 1.70
C GLU A 39 -8.54 11.60 0.89
N ALA A 40 -7.94 10.47 0.51
CA ALA A 40 -8.64 9.37 -0.15
C ALA A 40 -9.80 8.82 0.72
N LEU A 41 -9.59 8.67 2.03
CA LEU A 41 -10.60 8.25 2.99
C LEU A 41 -11.64 9.34 3.30
N ARG A 42 -11.34 10.61 3.03
CA ARG A 42 -12.26 11.74 3.19
C ARG A 42 -13.22 11.82 2.01
N VAL A 43 -12.69 11.77 0.79
CA VAL A 43 -13.49 11.90 -0.44
C VAL A 43 -14.19 10.59 -0.83
N GLY A 44 -13.64 9.44 -0.41
CA GLY A 44 -14.15 8.11 -0.73
C GLY A 44 -14.87 7.45 0.44
N ARG A 45 -16.02 6.81 0.19
CA ARG A 45 -16.68 5.95 1.18
C ARG A 45 -15.87 4.70 1.49
N ASP A 46 -15.40 4.03 0.44
CA ASP A 46 -14.47 2.91 0.52
C ASP A 46 -13.20 3.24 -0.28
N VAL A 47 -12.05 2.77 0.18
CA VAL A 47 -10.77 2.94 -0.51
C VAL A 47 -10.12 1.58 -0.71
N ILE A 48 -9.72 1.28 -1.95
CA ILE A 48 -8.94 0.09 -2.29
C ILE A 48 -7.48 0.50 -2.37
N VAL A 49 -6.64 -0.14 -1.57
CA VAL A 49 -5.21 0.13 -1.46
C VAL A 49 -4.44 -1.12 -1.89
N GLY A 50 -3.61 -0.98 -2.93
CA GLY A 50 -2.73 -2.05 -3.42
C GLY A 50 -1.25 -1.63 -3.39
N PHE A 51 -0.38 -2.44 -2.79
CA PHE A 51 1.06 -2.17 -2.75
C PHE A 51 1.90 -3.47 -2.72
N PRO A 52 3.11 -3.47 -3.33
CA PRO A 52 4.01 -4.60 -3.21
C PRO A 52 4.53 -4.74 -1.77
N ASN A 53 4.58 -5.99 -1.29
CA ASN A 53 5.07 -6.37 0.03
C ASN A 53 6.60 -6.51 0.01
N PHE A 54 7.30 -5.53 0.58
CA PHE A 54 8.77 -5.56 0.62
C PHE A 54 9.35 -6.58 1.61
N ALA A 55 8.54 -7.07 2.56
CA ALA A 55 8.98 -8.04 3.57
C ALA A 55 8.87 -9.50 3.11
N HIS A 56 8.78 -9.74 1.80
CA HIS A 56 8.80 -11.06 1.20
C HIS A 56 10.07 -11.84 1.57
N TYR A 57 9.98 -13.18 1.64
CA TYR A 57 11.07 -14.03 2.13
C TYR A 57 12.38 -13.85 1.35
N LEU A 58 12.30 -13.63 0.03
CA LEU A 58 13.50 -13.37 -0.80
C LEU A 58 14.24 -12.12 -0.33
N SER A 59 13.52 -11.02 -0.07
CA SER A 59 14.10 -9.80 0.46
C SER A 59 14.79 -10.03 1.80
N ARG A 60 14.18 -10.83 2.69
CA ARG A 60 14.75 -11.17 3.99
C ARG A 60 16.03 -11.99 3.87
N ILE A 61 16.03 -12.99 2.98
CA ILE A 61 17.20 -13.85 2.73
C ILE A 61 18.36 -13.01 2.17
N GLU A 62 18.10 -12.15 1.18
CA GLU A 62 19.16 -11.32 0.60
C GLU A 62 19.77 -10.36 1.62
N ILE A 63 18.94 -9.69 2.42
CA ILE A 63 19.43 -8.81 3.49
C ILE A 63 20.22 -9.62 4.52
N PHE A 64 19.68 -10.75 4.98
CA PHE A 64 20.29 -11.54 6.05
C PHE A 64 21.61 -12.20 5.64
N PHE A 65 21.66 -12.84 4.46
CA PHE A 65 22.82 -13.59 4.03
C PHE A 65 23.83 -12.76 3.21
N ARG A 66 23.36 -11.76 2.45
CA ARG A 66 24.23 -10.95 1.56
C ARG A 66 24.54 -9.58 2.13
N GLY A 67 23.78 -9.10 3.13
CA GLY A 67 23.96 -7.76 3.72
C GLY A 67 23.71 -6.62 2.73
N LYS A 68 22.91 -6.85 1.68
CA LYS A 68 22.66 -5.89 0.60
C LYS A 68 21.17 -5.57 0.49
N ALA A 69 20.87 -4.38 0.00
CA ALA A 69 19.52 -4.03 -0.42
C ALA A 69 19.03 -5.05 -1.46
N PRO A 70 17.85 -5.65 -1.27
CA PRO A 70 17.41 -6.75 -2.10
C PRO A 70 16.94 -6.27 -3.46
N VAL A 71 17.20 -7.04 -4.52
CA VAL A 71 16.63 -6.77 -5.86
C VAL A 71 15.68 -7.91 -6.17
N THR A 72 14.38 -7.63 -6.09
CA THR A 72 13.32 -8.65 -6.19
C THR A 72 12.23 -8.19 -7.15
N PRO A 73 11.30 -9.06 -7.58
CA PRO A 73 10.16 -8.63 -8.40
C PRO A 73 9.32 -7.50 -7.75
N SER A 74 9.27 -7.44 -6.42
CA SER A 74 8.60 -6.37 -5.66
C SER A 74 9.47 -5.13 -5.46
N LEU A 75 10.80 -5.24 -5.63
CA LEU A 75 11.78 -4.14 -5.53
C LEU A 75 12.80 -4.27 -6.68
N PRO A 76 12.42 -3.95 -7.92
CA PRO A 76 13.22 -4.24 -9.10
C PRO A 76 14.37 -3.24 -9.33
N TYR A 77 14.45 -2.20 -8.51
CA TYR A 77 15.43 -1.12 -8.63
C TYR A 77 16.54 -1.28 -7.59
N GLU A 78 17.73 -0.80 -7.95
CA GLU A 78 18.81 -0.63 -6.97
C GLU A 78 18.45 0.43 -5.93
N TRP A 79 19.07 0.33 -4.75
CA TRP A 79 18.75 1.20 -3.61
C TRP A 79 18.96 2.69 -3.87
N HIS A 80 19.85 3.04 -4.80
CA HIS A 80 20.15 4.43 -5.17
C HIS A 80 19.28 4.98 -6.30
N ASP A 81 18.57 4.11 -7.03
CA ASP A 81 17.75 4.47 -8.20
C ASP A 81 16.26 4.19 -7.99
N THR A 82 15.86 3.76 -6.77
CA THR A 82 14.48 3.38 -6.50
C THR A 82 13.54 4.59 -6.40
N PRO A 83 12.39 4.58 -7.10
CA PRO A 83 11.36 5.62 -6.94
C PRO A 83 10.54 5.44 -5.64
N ASN A 84 10.73 4.33 -4.91
CA ASN A 84 9.95 4.01 -3.72
C ASN A 84 10.51 4.75 -2.50
N LEU A 85 9.70 5.67 -1.95
CA LEU A 85 10.02 6.44 -0.75
C LEU A 85 9.77 5.65 0.54
N HIS A 86 8.87 4.67 0.49
CA HIS A 86 8.43 3.91 1.65
C HIS A 86 8.56 2.40 1.45
N PHE A 87 9.31 1.75 2.33
CA PHE A 87 9.34 0.28 2.45
C PHE A 87 8.18 -0.17 3.32
N LEU A 88 7.12 -0.65 2.68
CA LEU A 88 5.89 -1.09 3.32
C LEU A 88 5.74 -2.62 3.28
N SER A 89 5.51 -3.24 4.43
CA SER A 89 5.04 -4.62 4.51
C SER A 89 3.53 -4.72 4.72
N ILE A 90 2.97 -5.90 4.50
CA ILE A 90 1.56 -6.19 4.82
C ILE A 90 1.29 -5.94 6.30
N SER A 91 2.21 -6.36 7.18
CA SER A 91 2.08 -6.16 8.62
C SER A 91 2.12 -4.68 9.01
N ASP A 92 3.01 -3.89 8.41
CA ASP A 92 3.11 -2.45 8.68
C ASP A 92 1.80 -1.73 8.33
N PHE A 93 1.20 -2.06 7.19
CA PHE A 93 -0.07 -1.45 6.78
C PHE A 93 -1.24 -1.85 7.68
N VAL A 94 -1.30 -3.11 8.12
CA VAL A 94 -2.31 -3.57 9.08
C VAL A 94 -2.18 -2.83 10.40
N ASP A 95 -0.95 -2.67 10.91
CA ASP A 95 -0.70 -1.94 12.14
C ASP A 95 -0.97 -0.45 11.99
N TYR A 96 -0.64 0.15 10.85
CA TYR A 96 -1.02 1.53 10.51
C TYR A 96 -2.54 1.72 10.58
N CYS A 97 -3.30 0.84 9.92
CA CYS A 97 -4.77 0.91 9.94
C CYS A 97 -5.31 0.77 11.37
N ARG A 98 -4.78 -0.18 12.15
CA ARG A 98 -5.18 -0.39 13.55
C ARG A 98 -4.93 0.86 14.40
N ARG A 99 -3.74 1.47 14.32
CA ARG A 99 -3.36 2.65 15.11
C ARG A 99 -4.23 3.87 14.77
N ARG A 100 -4.68 3.98 13.52
CA ARG A 100 -5.51 5.09 13.03
C ARG A 100 -7.02 4.81 13.08
N LYS A 101 -7.42 3.66 13.64
CA LYS A 101 -8.83 3.22 13.66
C LYS A 101 -9.45 3.20 12.26
N ILE A 102 -8.66 2.86 11.24
CA ILE A 102 -9.13 2.63 9.88
C ILE A 102 -9.68 1.20 9.82
N LYS A 103 -10.89 1.03 9.30
CA LYS A 103 -11.54 -0.27 9.22
C LYS A 103 -11.08 -0.99 7.96
N ILE A 104 -10.44 -2.14 8.12
CA ILE A 104 -10.16 -3.06 7.01
C ILE A 104 -11.41 -3.92 6.79
N LYS A 105 -12.10 -3.73 5.68
CA LYS A 105 -13.32 -4.48 5.31
C LYS A 105 -12.98 -5.81 4.65
N LYS A 106 -11.99 -5.81 3.75
CA LYS A 106 -11.50 -7.00 3.06
C LYS A 106 -10.01 -6.87 2.80
N SER A 107 -9.33 -8.01 2.68
CA SER A 107 -7.94 -8.10 2.27
C SER A 107 -7.76 -9.28 1.33
N ALA A 108 -6.93 -9.10 0.31
CA ALA A 108 -6.48 -10.16 -0.58
C ALA A 108 -4.95 -10.07 -0.73
N PHE A 109 -4.28 -11.21 -0.77
CA PHE A 109 -2.82 -11.27 -0.83
C PHE A 109 -2.40 -12.08 -2.05
N LEU A 110 -1.65 -11.46 -2.95
CA LEU A 110 -1.32 -12.05 -4.24
C LEU A 110 0.14 -12.50 -4.27
N GLY A 111 0.35 -13.76 -4.65
CA GLY A 111 1.65 -14.28 -5.09
C GLY A 111 1.81 -14.12 -6.61
N LYS A 112 2.71 -14.90 -7.21
CA LYS A 112 2.94 -14.87 -8.67
C LYS A 112 1.74 -15.34 -9.50
N GLU A 113 1.10 -16.43 -9.08
CA GLU A 113 0.04 -17.10 -9.87
C GLU A 113 -1.22 -17.40 -9.05
N ARG A 114 -1.17 -17.21 -7.73
CA ARG A 114 -2.26 -17.58 -6.82
C ARG A 114 -2.38 -16.63 -5.65
N GLU A 115 -3.56 -16.63 -5.05
CA GLU A 115 -3.79 -16.01 -3.75
C GLU A 115 -3.01 -16.76 -2.66
N ILE A 116 -2.37 -16.01 -1.76
CA ILE A 116 -1.60 -16.52 -0.63
C ILE A 116 -2.43 -16.36 0.65
N ARG A 117 -2.78 -17.47 1.29
CA ARG A 117 -3.55 -17.45 2.54
C ARG A 117 -2.70 -17.77 3.78
N PHE A 118 -1.62 -18.51 3.60
CA PHE A 118 -0.71 -18.88 4.68
C PHE A 118 0.47 -17.91 4.73
N LEU A 119 0.72 -17.31 5.91
CA LEU A 119 1.79 -16.35 6.17
C LEU A 119 1.96 -15.29 5.05
N PRO A 120 0.91 -14.49 4.77
CA PRO A 120 0.91 -13.58 3.61
C PRO A 120 2.04 -12.54 3.67
N ASN A 121 2.41 -12.06 4.86
CA ASN A 121 3.53 -11.11 5.00
C ASN A 121 4.89 -11.71 4.57
N LEU A 122 5.02 -13.04 4.55
CA LEU A 122 6.23 -13.74 4.15
C LEU A 122 6.21 -14.16 2.67
N PHE A 123 5.06 -14.61 2.15
CA PHE A 123 4.95 -15.25 0.84
C PHE A 123 4.17 -14.47 -0.23
N ALA A 124 3.41 -13.43 0.14
CA ALA A 124 2.71 -12.62 -0.85
C ALA A 124 3.65 -11.57 -1.43
N HIS A 125 3.53 -11.33 -2.74
CA HIS A 125 4.22 -10.26 -3.45
C HIS A 125 3.49 -8.93 -3.31
N THR A 126 2.15 -8.95 -3.24
CA THR A 126 1.30 -7.75 -3.19
C THR A 126 0.20 -7.93 -2.14
N GLY A 127 -0.06 -6.89 -1.36
CA GLY A 127 -1.24 -6.79 -0.50
C GLY A 127 -2.28 -5.85 -1.12
N ILE A 128 -3.55 -6.27 -1.11
CA ILE A 128 -4.69 -5.47 -1.52
C ILE A 128 -5.67 -5.38 -0.36
N PHE A 129 -6.10 -4.18 -0.02
CA PHE A 129 -6.98 -3.91 1.10
C PHE A 129 -8.15 -3.03 0.67
N LEU A 130 -9.36 -3.43 1.04
CA LEU A 130 -10.52 -2.56 1.03
C LEU A 130 -10.66 -1.97 2.43
N ILE A 131 -10.53 -0.66 2.56
CA ILE A 131 -10.59 0.07 3.82
C ILE A 131 -11.72 1.10 3.79
N SER A 132 -12.18 1.49 4.98
CA SER A 132 -13.10 2.62 5.16
C SER A 132 -12.74 3.38 6.44
N ASN A 133 -13.30 4.58 6.58
CA ASN A 133 -13.18 5.33 7.82
C ASN A 133 -13.84 4.52 8.96
N GLY A 134 -13.22 4.47 10.14
CA GLY A 134 -13.75 3.73 11.30
C GLY A 134 -14.84 4.47 12.08
N ARG A 135 -15.28 5.62 11.58
CA ARG A 135 -16.32 6.47 12.19
C ARG A 135 -17.74 6.18 11.67
N ASP A 136 -17.91 5.17 10.82
CA ASP A 136 -19.20 4.71 10.28
C ASP A 136 -19.69 3.41 10.92
#